data_AF-A0A6A6C9Q9-F1
#
_entry.id   AF-A0A6A6C9Q9-F1
#
_cell.length_a   1.000
_cell.length_b   1.000
_cell.length_c   1.000
_cell.angle_alpha   90.00
_cell.angle_beta   90.00
_cell.angle_gamma   90.00
#
_symmetry.space_group_name_H-M   'P 1'
#
loop_
_entity.id
_entity.type
_entity.pdbx_description
1 polymer ?
#
loop_
_entity_poly.entity_id
_entity_poly.type
_entity_poly.pdbx_seq_one_letter_code
_entity_poly.pdbx_strand_id
1 'polypeptide(L)'
;MPTRAEFLASGMLPVTEGGECPICTQQQPANALVQLPCHTSHVYCRDCITTWLSQPRVNSCPACRQRLFDPDPIGSNIVANGMTIADLAADVQARAHPIFDNTGELEIARDRLRQRFEELLRATEDAGRR
;
A
#
# COMPACT_ATOMS: atom_id res chain seq x y z
N MET A 1 0.85 -22.44 -12.62
CA MET A 1 2.24 -21.95 -12.50
C MET A 1 2.62 -21.98 -11.02
N PRO A 2 3.88 -21.81 -10.60
CA PRO A 2 4.20 -21.73 -9.16
C PRO A 2 3.52 -20.51 -8.52
N THR A 3 3.29 -20.56 -7.22
CA THR A 3 2.86 -19.40 -6.42
C THR A 3 4.02 -18.41 -6.21
N ARG A 4 3.74 -17.18 -5.74
CA ARG A 4 4.80 -16.22 -5.40
C ARG A 4 5.79 -16.81 -4.40
N ALA A 5 5.29 -17.41 -3.32
CA ALA A 5 6.13 -17.95 -2.25
C ALA A 5 7.04 -19.08 -2.75
N GLU A 6 6.48 -20.02 -3.53
CA GLU A 6 7.25 -21.09 -4.16
C GLU A 6 8.32 -20.54 -5.10
N PHE A 7 7.96 -19.56 -5.92
CA PHE A 7 8.90 -18.95 -6.85
C PHE A 7 10.04 -18.21 -6.14
N LEU A 8 9.74 -17.49 -5.05
CA LEU A 8 10.77 -16.79 -4.29
C LEU A 8 11.72 -17.76 -3.56
N ALA A 9 11.22 -18.92 -3.15
CA ALA A 9 12.01 -19.94 -2.47
C ALA A 9 12.97 -20.68 -3.42
N SER A 10 12.49 -21.10 -4.61
CA SER A 10 13.25 -22.00 -5.48
C SER A 10 13.23 -21.66 -6.97
N GLY A 11 12.45 -20.67 -7.40
CA GLY A 11 12.29 -20.30 -8.81
C GLY A 11 13.44 -19.46 -9.39
N MET A 12 14.38 -19.02 -8.53
CA MET A 12 15.54 -18.22 -8.90
C MET A 12 16.82 -19.05 -8.81
N LEU A 13 17.62 -19.07 -9.87
CA LEU A 13 18.85 -19.86 -9.94
C LEU A 13 20.04 -19.02 -9.47
N PRO A 14 20.86 -19.49 -8.51
CA PRO A 14 22.07 -18.77 -8.12
C PRO A 14 23.07 -18.75 -9.29
N VAL A 15 23.78 -17.63 -9.43
CA VAL A 15 24.85 -17.48 -10.43
C VAL A 15 26.19 -17.82 -9.77
N THR A 16 27.12 -18.42 -10.52
CA THR A 16 28.44 -18.82 -9.99
C THR A 16 29.52 -17.76 -10.20
N GLU A 17 29.21 -16.70 -10.93
CA GLU A 17 30.09 -15.58 -11.23
C GLU A 17 29.53 -14.27 -10.66
N GLY A 18 30.42 -13.43 -10.13
CA GLY A 18 30.05 -12.09 -9.68
C GLY A 18 29.73 -11.18 -10.86
N GLY A 19 28.96 -10.13 -10.63
CA GLY A 19 28.45 -9.26 -11.69
C GLY A 19 27.78 -8.01 -11.13
N GLU A 20 27.43 -7.08 -12.01
CA GLU A 20 26.72 -5.87 -11.64
C GLU A 20 25.21 -6.09 -11.70
N CYS A 21 24.49 -5.68 -10.66
CA CYS A 21 23.02 -5.71 -10.70
C CYS A 21 22.47 -4.49 -11.44
N PRO A 22 21.65 -4.65 -12.49
CA PRO A 22 21.12 -3.51 -13.26
C PRO A 22 20.05 -2.68 -12.52
N ILE A 23 19.58 -3.13 -11.34
CA ILE A 23 18.59 -2.40 -10.53
C ILE A 23 19.29 -1.43 -9.56
N CYS A 24 20.28 -1.91 -8.81
CA CYS A 24 20.99 -1.09 -7.83
C CYS A 24 22.34 -0.56 -8.32
N THR A 25 22.78 -0.94 -9.53
CA THR A 25 24.05 -0.55 -10.16
C THR A 25 25.27 -0.79 -9.25
N GLN A 26 25.23 -1.89 -8.49
CA GLN A 26 26.30 -2.29 -7.57
C GLN A 26 26.88 -3.63 -8.00
N GLN A 27 28.19 -3.77 -7.82
CA GLN A 27 28.91 -5.03 -7.99
C GLN A 27 28.52 -6.01 -6.88
N GLN A 28 28.17 -7.23 -7.24
CA GLN A 28 27.72 -8.28 -6.35
C GLN A 28 28.61 -9.52 -6.47
N PRO A 29 28.88 -10.23 -5.37
CA PRO A 29 29.54 -11.52 -5.43
C PRO A 29 28.62 -12.56 -6.09
N ALA A 30 29.23 -13.66 -6.58
CA ALA A 30 28.51 -14.73 -7.27
C ALA A 30 27.27 -15.23 -6.51
N ASN A 31 27.42 -15.50 -5.22
CA ASN A 31 26.36 -16.02 -4.35
C ASN A 31 25.19 -15.05 -4.09
N ALA A 32 25.36 -13.75 -4.37
CA ALA A 32 24.33 -12.74 -4.18
C ALA A 32 23.50 -12.48 -5.46
N LEU A 33 23.98 -12.98 -6.60
CA LEU A 33 23.28 -12.87 -7.87
C LEU A 33 22.41 -14.08 -8.15
N VAL A 34 21.24 -13.79 -8.72
CA VAL A 34 20.29 -14.81 -9.16
C VAL A 34 19.82 -14.52 -10.58
N GLN A 35 19.67 -15.59 -11.34
CA GLN A 35 19.15 -15.60 -12.70
C GLN A 35 17.67 -16.00 -12.68
N LEU A 36 16.85 -15.25 -13.41
CA LEU A 36 15.45 -15.58 -13.63
C LEU A 36 15.28 -16.63 -14.75
N PRO A 37 14.26 -17.50 -14.67
CA PRO A 37 14.07 -18.59 -15.65
C PRO A 37 13.56 -18.12 -17.00
N CYS A 38 13.19 -16.84 -17.15
CA CYS A 38 12.70 -16.28 -18.41
C CYS A 38 13.81 -16.04 -19.43
N HIS A 39 15.04 -15.72 -19.01
CA HIS A 39 16.19 -15.55 -19.90
C HIS A 39 17.51 -15.62 -19.13
N THR A 40 18.57 -16.13 -19.76
CA THR A 40 19.90 -16.29 -19.12
C THR A 40 20.56 -14.96 -18.77
N SER A 41 20.27 -13.90 -19.52
CA SER A 41 20.78 -12.54 -19.23
C SER A 41 20.01 -11.78 -18.16
N HIS A 42 18.88 -12.30 -17.67
CA HIS A 42 18.08 -11.64 -16.63
C HIS A 42 18.61 -11.99 -15.25
N VAL A 43 19.73 -11.35 -14.90
CA VAL A 43 20.45 -11.53 -13.65
C VAL A 43 20.32 -10.29 -12.78
N TYR A 44 20.02 -10.49 -11.50
CA TYR A 44 19.83 -9.43 -10.51
C TYR A 44 20.40 -9.88 -9.17
N CYS A 45 20.70 -8.95 -8.27
CA CYS A 45 20.95 -9.33 -6.89
C CYS A 45 19.66 -9.84 -6.24
N ARG A 46 19.79 -10.83 -5.35
CA ARG A 46 18.67 -11.48 -4.68
C ARG A 46 17.76 -10.47 -3.98
N ASP A 47 18.32 -9.45 -3.35
CA ASP A 47 17.56 -8.45 -2.60
C ASP A 47 16.68 -7.59 -3.51
N CYS A 48 17.25 -7.06 -4.60
CA CYS A 48 16.50 -6.21 -5.54
C CYS A 48 15.38 -6.98 -6.23
N ILE A 49 15.65 -8.19 -6.71
CA ILE A 49 14.62 -8.96 -7.41
C ILE A 49 13.54 -9.49 -6.46
N THR A 50 13.91 -9.85 -5.22
CA THR A 50 12.93 -10.22 -4.19
C THR A 50 12.06 -9.04 -3.85
N THR A 51 12.64 -7.84 -3.69
CA THR A 51 11.89 -6.61 -3.42
C THR A 51 10.92 -6.30 -4.56
N TRP A 52 11.38 -6.40 -5.81
CA TRP A 52 10.55 -6.21 -7.00
C TRP A 52 9.35 -7.17 -7.04
N LEU A 53 9.60 -8.47 -6.87
CA LEU A 53 8.57 -9.52 -6.94
C LEU A 53 7.66 -9.57 -5.71
N SER A 54 8.05 -8.93 -4.61
CA SER A 54 7.23 -8.77 -3.40
C SER A 54 6.21 -7.63 -3.52
N GLN A 55 6.34 -6.75 -4.52
CA GLN A 55 5.38 -5.66 -4.70
C GLN A 55 3.97 -6.18 -5.03
N PRO A 56 2.92 -5.53 -4.52
CA PRO A 56 1.55 -5.91 -4.84
C PRO A 56 1.32 -5.91 -6.35
N ARG A 57 0.66 -6.96 -6.85
CA ARG A 57 0.31 -7.14 -8.27
C ARG A 57 1.50 -7.29 -9.23
N VAL A 58 2.73 -7.37 -8.74
CA VAL A 58 3.91 -7.68 -9.55
C VAL A 58 4.16 -9.18 -9.52
N ASN A 59 4.28 -9.78 -10.71
CA ASN A 59 4.59 -11.20 -10.91
C ASN A 59 5.41 -11.45 -12.19
N SER A 60 6.12 -10.43 -12.66
CA SER A 60 6.81 -10.44 -13.94
C SER A 60 8.24 -9.94 -13.85
N CYS A 61 9.07 -10.38 -14.81
CA CYS A 61 10.46 -9.96 -14.94
C CYS A 61 10.57 -8.44 -15.22
N PRO A 62 11.47 -7.69 -14.56
CA PRO A 62 11.69 -6.27 -14.83
C PRO A 62 12.07 -5.96 -16.29
N ALA A 63 12.85 -6.83 -16.93
CA ALA A 63 13.35 -6.60 -18.29
C ALA A 63 12.35 -6.99 -19.39
N CYS A 64 11.87 -8.24 -19.39
CA CYS A 64 11.02 -8.75 -20.48
C CYS A 64 9.52 -8.80 -20.14
N ARG A 65 9.13 -8.47 -18.91
CA ARG A 65 7.74 -8.53 -18.41
C ARG A 65 7.08 -9.91 -18.52
N GLN A 66 7.84 -10.97 -18.78
CA GLN A 66 7.33 -12.34 -18.76
C GLN A 66 6.85 -12.70 -17.35
N ARG A 67 5.65 -13.29 -17.28
CA ARG A 67 5.06 -13.77 -16.02
C ARG A 67 5.92 -14.93 -15.47
N LEU A 68 6.27 -14.85 -14.19
CA LEU A 68 7.11 -15.81 -13.49
C LEU A 68 6.31 -16.76 -12.60
N PHE A 69 5.23 -16.27 -12.01
CA PHE A 69 4.34 -17.01 -11.11
C PHE A 69 2.90 -16.51 -11.23
N ASP A 70 1.96 -17.32 -10.74
CA ASP A 70 0.55 -16.91 -10.70
C ASP A 70 0.35 -15.83 -9.64
N PRO A 71 -0.42 -14.76 -9.95
CA PRO A 71 -0.72 -13.74 -8.96
C PRO A 71 -1.48 -14.36 -7.79
N ASP A 72 -1.26 -13.86 -6.58
CA ASP A 72 -2.00 -14.38 -5.44
C ASP A 72 -3.51 -14.20 -5.66
N PRO A 73 -4.34 -15.16 -5.24
CA PRO A 73 -5.78 -15.01 -5.32
C PRO A 73 -6.21 -13.74 -4.59
N ILE A 74 -7.19 -13.04 -5.17
CA ILE A 74 -7.74 -11.78 -4.67
C ILE A 74 -8.09 -11.97 -3.18
N GLY A 75 -7.41 -11.24 -2.30
CA GLY A 75 -7.57 -11.33 -0.84
C GLY A 75 -6.37 -11.90 -0.07
N SER A 76 -5.37 -12.50 -0.72
CA SER A 76 -4.22 -13.09 0.00
C SER A 76 -3.34 -12.08 0.73
N ASN A 77 -3.31 -10.82 0.28
CA ASN A 77 -2.56 -9.75 0.95
C ASN A 77 -3.17 -9.36 2.32
N ILE A 78 -4.39 -9.81 2.63
CA ILE A 78 -4.99 -9.64 3.97
C ILE A 78 -4.27 -10.53 4.99
N VAL A 79 -3.75 -11.69 4.58
CA VAL A 79 -3.28 -12.74 5.50
C VAL A 79 -1.74 -12.75 5.67
N ALA A 80 -1.01 -12.07 4.79
CA ALA A 80 0.46 -12.15 4.72
C ALA A 80 1.20 -11.55 5.94
N ASN A 81 0.54 -10.71 6.74
CA ASN A 81 1.11 -10.11 7.96
C ASN A 81 0.55 -10.70 9.27
N GLY A 82 -0.11 -11.86 9.22
CA GLY A 82 -0.77 -12.41 10.41
C GLY A 82 -1.92 -11.54 10.93
N MET A 83 -2.42 -10.60 10.11
CA MET A 83 -3.60 -9.81 10.42
C MET A 83 -4.84 -10.68 10.38
N THR A 84 -5.54 -10.74 11.49
CA THR A 84 -6.88 -11.29 11.57
C THR A 84 -7.86 -10.38 10.84
N ILE A 85 -9.07 -10.88 10.54
CA ILE A 85 -10.17 -10.02 10.04
C ILE A 85 -10.43 -8.85 11.01
N ALA A 86 -10.20 -9.04 12.31
CA ALA A 86 -10.31 -7.97 13.30
C ALA A 86 -9.23 -6.89 13.11
N ASP A 87 -7.99 -7.28 12.79
CA ASP A 87 -6.89 -6.34 12.52
C ASP A 87 -7.12 -5.57 11.21
N LEU A 88 -7.65 -6.23 10.17
CA LEU A 88 -8.05 -5.55 8.93
C LEU A 88 -9.20 -4.57 9.17
N ALA A 89 -10.21 -4.97 9.96
CA ALA A 89 -11.31 -4.08 10.33
C ALA A 89 -10.79 -2.86 11.09
N ALA A 90 -9.82 -3.05 11.99
CA ALA A 90 -9.15 -1.96 12.70
C ALA A 90 -8.35 -1.03 11.75
N ASP A 91 -7.60 -1.56 10.78
CA ASP A 91 -6.87 -0.75 9.78
C ASP A 91 -7.83 0.02 8.86
N VAL A 92 -8.90 -0.59 8.38
CA VAL A 92 -9.94 0.10 7.59
C VAL A 92 -10.60 1.20 8.42
N GLN A 93 -10.89 0.95 9.70
CA GLN A 93 -11.43 1.94 10.62
C GLN A 93 -10.42 3.08 10.90
N ALA A 94 -9.13 2.77 10.99
CA ALA A 94 -8.07 3.74 11.25
C ALA A 94 -7.69 4.57 10.01
N ARG A 95 -7.79 3.98 8.80
CA ARG A 95 -7.55 4.63 7.50
C ARG A 95 -8.78 5.36 6.96
N ALA A 96 -9.93 5.20 7.60
CA ALA A 96 -11.02 6.16 7.55
C ALA A 96 -10.62 7.45 8.32
N HIS A 97 -9.51 8.06 7.93
CA HIS A 97 -9.29 9.47 8.24
C HIS A 97 -10.31 10.27 7.42
N PRO A 98 -10.99 11.26 8.01
CA PRO A 98 -12.05 11.97 7.32
C PRO A 98 -11.42 12.77 6.18
N ILE A 99 -11.61 12.31 4.94
CA ILE A 99 -11.11 13.06 3.78
C ILE A 99 -11.80 14.43 3.69
N PHE A 100 -12.98 14.62 4.29
CA PHE A 100 -13.55 15.95 4.61
C PHE A 100 -14.49 15.83 5.82
N ASP A 101 -14.08 16.36 6.98
CA ASP A 101 -14.96 16.52 8.14
C ASP A 101 -15.86 17.75 7.94
N ASN A 102 -16.90 17.62 7.11
CA ASN A 102 -17.94 18.66 6.95
C ASN A 102 -18.85 18.76 8.19
N THR A 103 -18.70 17.87 9.17
CA THR A 103 -19.51 17.87 10.40
C THR A 103 -19.13 19.04 11.29
N GLY A 104 -17.84 19.37 11.43
CA GLY A 104 -17.39 20.53 12.22
C GLY A 104 -17.93 21.87 11.71
N GLU A 105 -17.97 22.10 10.39
CA GLU A 105 -18.50 23.33 9.82
C GLU A 105 -20.02 23.47 9.99
N LEU A 106 -20.76 22.35 9.88
CA LEU A 106 -22.20 22.35 10.05
C LEU A 106 -22.61 22.65 11.51
N GLU A 107 -21.86 22.14 12.48
CA GLU A 107 -22.10 22.44 13.90
C GLU A 107 -21.82 23.90 14.23
N ILE A 108 -20.72 24.46 13.71
CA ILE A 108 -20.40 25.88 13.88
C ILE A 108 -21.47 26.78 13.23
N ALA A 109 -21.95 26.41 12.04
CA ALA A 109 -23.02 27.14 11.36
C ALA A 109 -24.34 27.11 12.13
N ARG A 110 -24.70 25.93 12.68
CA ARG A 110 -25.90 25.75 13.52
C ARG A 110 -25.81 26.59 14.80
N ASP A 111 -24.66 26.62 15.47
CA ASP A 111 -24.49 27.38 16.70
C ASP A 111 -24.56 28.89 16.46
N ARG A 112 -23.99 29.38 15.36
CA ARG A 112 -24.10 30.81 14.96
C ARG A 112 -25.53 31.22 14.66
N LEU A 113 -26.31 30.37 13.97
CA LEU A 113 -27.72 30.64 13.71
C LEU A 113 -28.55 30.69 14.99
N ARG A 114 -28.28 29.78 15.93
CA ARG A 114 -28.94 29.77 17.24
C ARG A 114 -28.65 31.03 18.04
N GLN A 115 -27.38 31.43 18.16
CA GLN A 115 -26.99 32.64 18.89
C GLN A 115 -27.67 33.90 18.31
N ARG A 116 -27.67 34.04 16.99
CA ARG A 116 -28.28 35.19 16.32
C ARG A 116 -29.80 35.22 16.47
N PHE A 117 -30.45 34.06 16.53
CA PHE A 117 -31.88 33.99 16.84
C PHE A 117 -32.17 34.42 18.29
N GLU A 118 -31.37 33.96 19.26
CA GLU A 118 -31.49 34.36 20.66
C GLU A 118 -31.25 35.88 20.86
N GLU A 119 -30.29 36.48 20.14
CA GLU A 119 -30.05 37.94 20.13
C GLU A 119 -31.25 38.73 19.60
N LEU A 120 -31.86 38.27 18.50
CA LEU A 120 -33.02 38.93 17.92
C LEU A 120 -34.24 38.89 18.86
N LEU A 121 -34.48 37.76 19.51
CA LEU A 121 -35.57 37.65 20.50
C LEU A 121 -35.38 38.64 21.65
N ARG A 122 -34.17 38.73 22.22
CA ARG A 122 -33.85 39.71 23.26
C ARG A 122 -34.06 41.16 22.79
N ALA A 123 -33.63 41.48 21.57
CA ALA A 123 -33.82 42.81 21.00
C ALA A 123 -35.30 43.17 20.82
N THR A 124 -36.16 42.21 20.47
CA THR A 124 -37.62 42.43 20.37
C THR A 124 -38.28 42.60 21.74
N GLU A 125 -37.80 41.88 22.76
CA GLU A 125 -38.28 42.03 24.14
C GLU A 125 -37.91 43.39 24.74
N ASP A 126 -36.70 43.88 24.46
CA ASP A 126 -36.23 45.20 24.88
C ASP A 126 -36.92 46.34 24.12
N ALA A 127 -37.31 46.12 22.87
CA ALA A 127 -38.08 47.08 22.07
C ALA A 127 -39.55 47.16 22.54
N GLY A 128 -40.14 46.08 23.04
CA GLY A 128 -41.51 46.03 23.55
C GLY A 128 -41.70 46.55 24.98
N ARG A 129 -40.61 46.83 25.71
CA ARG A 129 -40.63 47.35 27.10
C ARG A 129 -40.47 48.88 27.19
N ARG A 130 -40.41 49.59 26.05
CA ARG A 130 -40.30 51.06 25.98
C ARG A 130 -41.61 51.72 25.60
#